data_AF-A0A5B8S3Z3-F1
#
_entry.id   AF-A0A5B8S3Z3-F1
#
_cell.length_a   1.000
_cell.length_b   1.000
_cell.length_c   1.000
_cell.angle_alpha   90.00
_cell.angle_beta   90.00
_cell.angle_gamma   90.00
#
_symmetry.space_group_name_H-M   'P 1'
#
loop_
_entity.id
_entity.type
_entity.pdbx_description
1 polymer ?
#
loop_
_entity_poly.entity_id
_entity_poly.type
_entity_poly.pdbx_seq_one_letter_code
_entity_poly.pdbx_strand_id
1 'polypeptide(L)' 'MDKPDFRGMTVNERLFASGLIDDFDRALAQGDTTALRSILVQVDLDPNLAMSLSTPPNTADE' A
#
# COMPACT_ATOMS: atom_id res chain seq x y z
N MET A 1 10.37 -15.10 -13.59
CA MET A 1 10.32 -13.63 -13.70
C MET A 1 11.18 -13.07 -12.59
N ASP A 2 12.19 -12.26 -12.91
CA ASP A 2 12.96 -11.50 -11.93
C ASP A 2 12.03 -10.52 -11.20
N LYS A 3 12.03 -10.57 -9.86
CA LYS A 3 11.31 -9.59 -9.06
C LYS A 3 12.07 -8.25 -9.18
N PRO A 4 11.40 -7.12 -9.47
CA PRO A 4 12.05 -5.82 -9.53
C PRO A 4 12.85 -5.55 -8.24
N ASP A 5 14.10 -5.11 -8.42
CA ASP A 5 14.97 -4.78 -7.29
C ASP A 5 14.57 -3.40 -6.75
N PHE A 6 13.80 -3.41 -5.66
CA PHE A 6 13.32 -2.19 -5.00
C PHE A 6 14.30 -1.64 -3.95
N ARG A 7 15.55 -2.14 -3.91
CA ARG A 7 16.55 -1.65 -2.96
C ARG A 7 16.86 -0.18 -3.24
N GLY A 8 16.76 0.64 -2.19
CA GLY A 8 16.99 2.09 -2.27
C GLY A 8 15.79 2.92 -2.74
N MET A 9 14.67 2.30 -3.11
CA MET A 9 13.42 3.01 -3.44
C MET A 9 12.54 3.21 -2.20
N THR A 10 11.95 4.39 -2.09
CA THR A 10 10.89 4.71 -1.12
C THR A 10 9.59 3.97 -1.48
N VAL A 11 8.67 3.86 -0.51
CA VAL A 11 7.38 3.17 -0.69
C VAL A 11 6.60 3.71 -1.90
N ASN A 12 6.50 5.04 -2.02
CA ASN A 12 5.79 5.68 -3.14
C ASN A 12 6.43 5.38 -4.49
N GLU A 13 7.77 5.37 -4.57
CA GLU A 13 8.47 5.05 -5.81
C GLU A 13 8.21 3.60 -6.24
N ARG A 14 8.14 2.65 -5.30
CA ARG A 14 7.80 1.24 -5.59
C ARG A 14 6.37 1.09 -6.10
N LEU A 15 5.42 1.77 -5.45
CA LEU A 15 4.02 1.80 -5.87
C LEU A 15 3.85 2.40 -7.27
N PHE A 16 4.54 3.51 -7.54
CA PHE A 16 4.56 4.16 -8.84
C PHE A 16 5.18 3.28 -9.92
N ALA A 17 6.37 2.71 -9.67
CA ALA A 17 7.06 1.84 -10.61
C ALA A 17 6.27 0.55 -10.92
N SER A 18 5.45 0.09 -9.98
CA SER A 18 4.58 -1.09 -10.15
C SER A 18 3.22 -0.75 -10.76
N GLY A 19 2.89 0.54 -10.95
CA GLY A 19 1.57 0.98 -11.42
C GLY A 19 0.44 0.70 -10.43
N LEU A 20 0.75 0.49 -9.15
CA LEU A 20 -0.22 0.11 -8.10
C LEU A 20 -0.65 1.30 -7.23
N ILE A 21 -0.25 2.52 -7.60
CA ILE A 21 -0.49 3.71 -6.77
C ILE A 21 -1.99 4.02 -6.65
N ASP A 22 -2.74 3.92 -7.75
CA ASP A 22 -4.19 4.14 -7.78
C ASP A 22 -4.95 3.03 -7.04
N ASP A 23 -4.52 1.78 -7.20
CA ASP A 23 -5.12 0.64 -6.48
C ASP A 23 -4.85 0.72 -4.97
N PHE A 24 -3.67 1.19 -4.58
CA PHE A 24 -3.31 1.40 -3.18
C PHE A 24 -4.17 2.50 -2.55
N ASP A 25 -4.30 3.64 -3.22
CA ASP A 25 -5.11 4.76 -2.73
C ASP A 25 -6.58 4.37 -2.61
N ARG A 26 -7.13 3.66 -3.61
CA ARG A 26 -8.50 3.13 -3.57
C ARG A 26 -8.70 2.14 -2.42
N ALA A 27 -7.77 1.21 -2.23
CA ALA A 27 -7.84 0.23 -1.14
C ALA A 27 -7.75 0.90 0.23
N LEU A 28 -6.91 1.94 0.36
CA LEU A 28 -6.77 2.73 1.57
C LEU A 28 -8.06 3.49 1.89
N ALA A 29 -8.64 4.19 0.91
CA ALA A 29 -9.88 4.94 1.05
C ALA A 29 -11.07 4.05 1.42
N GLN A 30 -11.08 2.79 0.96
CA GLN A 30 -12.15 1.82 1.26
C GLN A 30 -11.90 1.04 2.56
N GLY A 31 -10.74 1.19 3.20
CA GLY A 31 -10.33 0.35 4.33
C GLY A 31 -10.17 -1.12 3.97
N ASP A 32 -9.89 -1.43 2.69
CA ASP A 32 -9.73 -2.80 2.22
C ASP A 32 -8.32 -3.31 2.55
N THR A 33 -8.19 -3.83 3.77
CA THR A 33 -6.95 -4.45 4.26
C THR A 33 -6.50 -5.66 3.43
N THR A 34 -7.41 -6.34 2.73
CA THR A 34 -7.06 -7.51 1.91
C THR A 34 -6.38 -7.07 0.62
N ALA A 35 -6.94 -6.04 -0.03
CA ALA A 35 -6.32 -5.40 -1.18
C ALA A 35 -4.98 -4.75 -0.81
N LEU A 36 -4.92 -4.00 0.30
CA LEU A 36 -3.68 -3.39 0.80
C LEU A 36 -2.57 -4.43 1.03
N ARG A 37 -2.89 -5.55 1.68
CA ARG A 37 -1.93 -6.66 1.87
C ARG A 37 -1.38 -7.18 0.56
N SER A 38 -2.26 -7.40 -0.42
CA SER A 38 -1.87 -7.91 -1.73
C SER A 38 -0.95 -6.94 -2.48
N ILE A 39 -1.20 -5.64 -2.36
CA ILE A 39 -0.37 -4.60 -2.98
C ILE A 39 0.98 -4.50 -2.27
N LEU A 40 1.01 -4.48 -0.93
CA LEU A 40 2.24 -4.42 -0.14
C LEU A 40 3.19 -5.58 -0.46
N VAL A 41 2.66 -6.80 -0.63
CA VAL A 41 3.47 -7.97 -1.03
C VAL A 41 4.07 -7.81 -2.43
N GLN A 42 3.33 -7.21 -3.37
CA GLN A 42 3.81 -6.95 -4.73
C GLN A 42 4.98 -5.96 -4.75
N VAL A 43 4.94 -4.94 -3.89
CA VAL A 43 6.03 -3.94 -3.74
C VAL A 43 7.09 -4.30 -2.70
N ASP A 44 7.13 -5.57 -2.27
CA ASP A 44 8.12 -6.09 -1.32
C ASP A 44 8.11 -5.34 0.03
N LEU A 45 6.91 -5.10 0.57
CA LEU A 45 6.67 -4.50 1.87
C LEU A 45 5.92 -5.47 2.80
N ASP A 46 5.97 -5.18 4.10
CA ASP A 46 5.33 -6.02 5.10
C ASP A 46 3.78 -5.92 5.00
N PRO A 47 3.05 -7.02 4.80
CA PRO A 47 1.59 -6.99 4.68
C PRO A 47 0.88 -6.56 5.97
N ASN A 48 1.54 -6.61 7.15
CA ASN A 48 0.93 -6.15 8.39
C ASN A 48 0.80 -4.62 8.47
N LEU A 49 1.54 -3.87 7.64
CA LEU A 49 1.37 -2.41 7.52
C LEU A 49 -0.06 -2.04 7.13
N ALA A 50 -0.79 -2.91 6.41
CA ALA A 50 -2.18 -2.68 6.05
C ALA A 50 -3.09 -2.39 7.26
N MET A 51 -2.84 -3.04 8.40
CA MET A 51 -3.63 -2.82 9.62
C MET A 51 -3.38 -1.44 10.22
N SER A 52 -2.16 -0.91 10.10
CA SER A 52 -1.78 0.41 10.59
C SER A 52 -2.18 1.54 9.64
N LEU A 53 -2.29 1.25 8.34
CA LEU A 53 -2.70 2.22 7.31
C LEU A 53 -4.23 2.35 7.22
N SER A 54 -4.96 1.26 7.48
CA SER A 54 -6.41 1.22 7.40
C SER A 54 -7.13 1.83 8.63
N THR A 55 -6.41 2.46 9.55
CA THR A 55 -7.09 3.36 10.50
C THR A 55 -7.60 4.54 9.69
N PRO A 56 -8.92 4.71 9.50
CA PRO A 56 -9.42 5.94 8.92
C PRO A 56 -8.82 7.08 9.76
N PRO A 57 -8.31 8.17 9.14
CA PRO A 57 -8.07 9.37 9.91
C PRO A 57 -9.39 9.64 10.62
N ASN A 58 -9.33 9.65 11.95
CA ASN A 58 -10.42 10.01 12.82
C ASN A 58 -11.23 11.10 12.11
N THR A 59 -12.44 10.78 11.63
CA THR A 59 -13.45 11.80 11.44
C THR A 59 -13.76 12.26 12.86
N ALA A 60 -12.88 13.11 13.38
CA ALA A 60 -13.24 14.07 14.40
C ALA A 60 -14.22 15.01 13.70
N ASP A 61 -15.47 14.54 13.61
CA ASP A 61 -16.63 15.39 13.50
C ASP A 61 -16.79 16.04 14.88
N GLU A 62 -16.24 17.25 15.00
CA GLU A 62 -16.73 18.44 15.72
C GLU A 62 -15.60 19.42 16.06
#